data_AF-F0RL77-F1
#
_entry.id   AF-F0RL77-F1
#
_cell.length_a   1.000
_cell.length_b   1.000
_cell.length_c   1.000
_cell.angle_alpha   90.00
_cell.angle_beta   90.00
_cell.angle_gamma   90.00
#
_symmetry.space_group_name_H-M   'P 1'
#
loop_
_entity.id
_entity.type
_entity.pdbx_description
1 polymer ?
#
loop_
_entity_poly.entity_id
_entity_poly.type
_entity_poly.pdbx_seq_one_letter_code
_entity_poly.pdbx_strand_id
1 'polypeptide(L)'
;MTYLQFHLVFIVPPLLLLLWLTARRSGPLAGEYCRDDRWTRLWLGVLLAVAFVYTTPWDNYLVYVGGWEYPPERVLGTVGYVPYEEYAFFLLQTLLSSLLLLWLMRRSGTPAQVSPRPGLTRWGMATLWLGGAMLGAAALVSGYAPATYFGLITAWALPVLAGQWAFGGDLILGRARLFWTAVTLPTLYLWAADAFALHNGIWSVSDALTLGPKVGPLPLEEMLFFLVTNLLVVTGLMLFLHPQALRRLEGARPFLKPWLGLLAGYLLLKIPVPLWPAGFPLLATLSTGALFGAALLYAAERVGWGRAAGLAALCFGAGWAVEYLGSTTGFPFGRYSYAGAPGLTLLGVPLLVPLGWFALTLAATVLSRGRPWLAGLLLAAWDVGLEPLMTSQGFWTWSDPAPLWAGAPLQNFVGWWAVGSLLSLAVTRIAPELRRPAGSGPDLSLAYLTELFFLPGGLLLLGQPGAAAVTLLAMLAALALARRLTPDARLGGA
;
A
#
# COMPACT_ATOMS: atom_id res chain seq x y z
N MET A 1 -13.19 11.07 41.02
CA MET A 1 -13.85 10.42 39.87
C MET A 1 -12.86 9.47 39.22
N THR A 2 -13.21 8.19 39.08
CA THR A 2 -12.42 7.23 38.29
C THR A 2 -12.67 7.42 36.80
N TYR A 3 -11.82 6.86 35.93
CA TYR A 3 -12.00 6.97 34.48
C TYR A 3 -13.29 6.26 34.03
N LEU A 4 -13.65 5.12 34.62
CA LEU A 4 -14.93 4.48 34.32
C LEU A 4 -16.12 5.39 34.69
N GLN A 5 -16.08 6.05 35.86
CA GLN A 5 -17.12 7.00 36.25
C GLN A 5 -17.20 8.15 35.26
N PHE A 6 -16.06 8.66 34.77
CA PHE A 6 -16.02 9.70 33.75
C PHE A 6 -16.79 9.29 32.49
N HIS A 7 -16.56 8.09 31.97
CA HIS A 7 -17.32 7.58 30.83
C HIS A 7 -18.82 7.53 31.10
N LEU A 8 -19.23 7.04 32.26
CA LEU A 8 -20.64 6.90 32.64
C LEU A 8 -21.36 8.25 32.77
N VAL A 9 -20.64 9.34 33.08
CA VAL A 9 -21.22 10.68 33.27
C VAL A 9 -21.14 11.53 32.00
N PHE A 10 -20.01 11.49 31.28
CA PHE A 10 -19.76 12.38 30.15
C PHE A 10 -20.00 11.72 28.80
N ILE A 11 -19.71 10.43 28.62
CA ILE A 11 -19.76 9.84 27.25
C ILE A 11 -21.01 9.01 27.03
N VAL A 12 -21.39 8.18 28.01
CA VAL A 12 -22.54 7.27 27.89
C VAL A 12 -23.87 8.02 27.79
N PRO A 13 -24.18 9.07 28.56
CA PRO A 13 -25.47 9.75 28.46
C PRO A 13 -25.76 10.38 27.08
N PRO A 14 -24.87 11.17 26.46
CA PRO A 14 -25.13 11.68 25.11
C PRO A 14 -25.19 10.55 24.07
N LEU A 15 -24.41 9.48 24.26
CA LEU A 15 -24.47 8.30 23.40
C LEU A 15 -25.85 7.62 23.46
N LEU A 16 -26.39 7.39 24.66
CA LEU A 16 -27.72 6.82 24.85
C LEU A 16 -28.82 7.71 24.26
N LEU A 17 -28.69 9.04 24.40
CA LEU A 17 -29.59 9.99 23.77
C LEU A 17 -29.56 9.86 22.24
N LEU A 18 -28.38 9.79 21.63
CA LEU A 18 -28.23 9.61 20.18
C LEU A 18 -28.75 8.25 19.71
N LEU A 19 -28.51 7.18 20.46
CA LEU A 19 -29.07 5.86 20.19
C LEU A 19 -30.60 5.89 20.23
N TRP A 20 -31.18 6.52 21.26
CA TRP A 20 -32.63 6.67 21.38
C TRP A 20 -33.21 7.52 20.24
N LEU A 21 -32.57 8.63 19.89
CA LEU A 21 -32.98 9.50 18.78
C LEU A 21 -32.91 8.78 17.42
N THR A 22 -31.91 7.92 17.23
CA THR A 22 -31.73 7.15 15.99
C THR A 22 -32.67 5.95 15.91
N ALA A 23 -33.01 5.32 17.04
CA ALA A 23 -33.91 4.16 17.12
C ALA A 23 -35.41 4.52 17.05
N ARG A 24 -35.84 5.67 17.58
CA ARG A 24 -37.27 6.07 17.61
C ARG A 24 -37.90 6.43 16.26
N ARG A 25 -37.09 6.59 15.21
CA ARG A 25 -37.55 7.12 13.92
C ARG A 25 -37.63 6.00 12.89
N SER A 26 -38.76 5.91 12.19
CA SER A 26 -38.94 5.00 11.06
C SER A 26 -38.08 5.42 9.86
N GLY A 27 -37.58 4.44 9.11
CA GLY A 27 -36.77 4.64 7.90
C GLY A 27 -35.27 4.31 8.08
N PRO A 28 -34.49 4.42 7.00
CA PRO A 28 -33.07 4.02 7.00
C PRO A 28 -32.21 4.84 7.97
N LEU A 29 -31.15 4.22 8.49
CA LEU A 29 -30.24 4.78 9.48
C LEU A 29 -29.59 6.08 9.00
N ALA A 30 -29.09 6.09 7.76
CA ALA A 30 -28.51 7.26 7.11
C ALA A 30 -29.52 8.06 6.27
N GLY A 31 -30.82 7.71 6.33
CA GLY A 31 -31.88 8.31 5.51
C GLY A 31 -31.64 8.15 4.01
N GLU A 32 -31.88 9.21 3.25
CA GLU A 32 -31.67 9.22 1.79
C GLU A 32 -30.20 9.13 1.39
N TYR A 33 -29.27 9.38 2.32
CA TYR A 33 -27.83 9.29 2.07
C TYR A 33 -27.39 7.85 1.73
N CYS A 34 -27.90 6.88 2.48
CA CYS A 34 -27.74 5.45 2.20
C CYS A 34 -29.00 4.73 2.70
N ARG A 35 -29.78 4.17 1.76
CA ARG A 35 -31.03 3.46 2.07
C ARG A 35 -30.80 2.03 2.58
N ASP A 36 -29.59 1.50 2.42
CA ASP A 36 -29.24 0.15 2.87
C ASP A 36 -28.70 0.17 4.31
N ASP A 37 -29.57 -0.21 5.24
CA ASP A 37 -29.22 -0.31 6.66
C ASP A 37 -28.21 -1.42 6.97
N ARG A 38 -28.18 -2.50 6.18
CA ARG A 38 -27.18 -3.56 6.37
C ARG A 38 -25.80 -3.02 6.04
N TRP A 39 -25.69 -2.29 4.93
CA TRP A 39 -24.46 -1.60 4.54
C TRP A 39 -24.02 -0.56 5.58
N THR A 40 -24.96 0.24 6.08
CA THR A 40 -24.67 1.26 7.09
C THR A 40 -24.16 0.64 8.40
N ARG A 41 -24.82 -0.41 8.91
CA ARG A 41 -24.38 -1.12 10.12
C ARG A 41 -23.05 -1.83 9.93
N LEU A 42 -22.82 -2.43 8.76
CA LEU A 42 -21.55 -3.08 8.42
C LEU A 42 -20.40 -2.07 8.52
N TRP A 43 -20.48 -0.93 7.84
CA TRP A 43 -19.40 0.05 7.82
C TRP A 43 -19.22 0.79 9.13
N LEU A 44 -20.29 0.96 9.93
CA LEU A 44 -20.14 1.39 11.32
C LEU A 44 -19.33 0.38 12.14
N GLY A 45 -19.65 -0.91 12.03
CA GLY A 45 -18.89 -1.98 12.70
C GLY A 45 -17.43 -2.06 12.26
N VAL A 46 -17.18 -1.94 10.95
CA VAL A 46 -15.82 -1.89 10.39
C VAL A 46 -15.08 -0.65 10.90
N LEU A 47 -15.71 0.51 10.95
CA LEU A 47 -15.09 1.73 11.46
C LEU A 47 -14.71 1.61 12.94
N LEU A 48 -15.54 0.96 13.76
CA LEU A 48 -15.21 0.67 15.16
C LEU A 48 -14.01 -0.27 15.28
N ALA A 49 -13.97 -1.33 14.47
CA ALA A 49 -12.84 -2.25 14.45
C ALA A 49 -11.55 -1.55 13.98
N VAL A 50 -11.64 -0.72 12.94
CA VAL A 50 -10.52 0.08 12.44
C VAL A 50 -10.04 1.06 13.50
N ALA A 51 -10.93 1.81 14.15
CA ALA A 51 -10.57 2.73 15.22
C ALA A 51 -9.85 2.00 16.36
N PHE A 52 -10.37 0.86 16.79
CA PHE A 52 -9.74 0.06 17.85
C PHE A 52 -8.33 -0.42 17.45
N VAL A 53 -8.21 -1.08 16.29
CA VAL A 53 -6.94 -1.68 15.84
C VAL A 53 -5.90 -0.62 15.47
N TYR A 54 -6.32 0.47 14.82
CA TYR A 54 -5.43 1.52 14.34
C TYR A 54 -4.93 2.42 15.48
N THR A 55 -5.76 2.70 16.48
CA THR A 55 -5.40 3.57 17.61
C THR A 55 -4.59 2.82 18.67
N THR A 56 -4.86 1.53 18.91
CA THR A 56 -4.14 0.70 19.92
C THR A 56 -2.62 0.86 19.94
N PRO A 57 -1.88 0.70 18.82
CA PRO A 57 -0.42 0.82 18.85
C PRO A 57 0.06 2.25 19.12
N TRP A 58 -0.69 3.26 18.66
CA TRP A 58 -0.33 4.66 18.84
C TRP A 58 -0.50 5.08 20.30
N ASP A 59 -1.63 4.74 20.93
CA ASP A 59 -1.89 5.02 22.33
C ASP A 59 -0.88 4.32 23.25
N ASN A 60 -0.60 3.03 22.99
CA ASN A 60 0.40 2.30 23.77
C ASN A 60 1.78 2.93 23.66
N TYR A 61 2.16 3.42 22.47
CA TYR A 61 3.44 4.11 22.31
C TYR A 61 3.45 5.45 23.05
N LEU A 62 2.37 6.24 22.96
CA LEU A 62 2.28 7.54 23.63
C LEU A 62 2.38 7.40 25.16
N VAL A 63 1.68 6.43 25.75
CA VAL A 63 1.77 6.16 27.19
C VAL A 63 3.15 5.60 27.56
N TYR A 64 3.72 4.71 26.73
CA TYR A 64 5.05 4.16 26.96
C TYR A 64 6.14 5.24 27.02
N VAL A 65 6.07 6.28 26.17
CA VAL A 65 7.04 7.39 26.19
C VAL A 65 6.71 8.45 27.24
N GLY A 66 5.67 8.26 28.05
CA GLY A 66 5.25 9.18 29.12
C GLY A 66 4.51 10.41 28.61
N GLY A 67 3.82 10.33 27.47
CA GLY A 67 2.96 11.40 26.96
C GLY A 67 1.69 11.58 27.80
N TRP A 68 1.11 10.47 28.23
CA TRP A 68 -0.03 10.42 29.13
C TRP A 68 0.28 9.58 30.36
N GLU A 69 -0.25 10.01 31.50
CA GLU A 69 -0.14 9.29 32.76
C GLU A 69 -1.53 9.13 33.39
N TYR A 70 -1.77 7.95 33.94
CA TYR A 70 -3.03 7.60 34.61
C TYR A 70 -2.72 7.15 36.03
N PRO A 71 -3.27 7.80 37.07
CA PRO A 71 -3.06 7.36 38.44
C PRO A 71 -3.67 5.96 38.64
N PRO A 72 -2.95 4.99 39.23
CA PRO A 72 -3.41 3.60 39.35
C PRO A 72 -4.76 3.46 40.08
N GLU A 73 -5.06 4.35 41.03
CA GLU A 73 -6.31 4.37 41.78
C GLU A 73 -7.50 4.91 40.97
N ARG A 74 -7.26 5.47 39.78
CA ARG A 74 -8.29 6.05 38.90
C ARG A 74 -8.71 5.13 37.75
N VAL A 75 -8.00 4.03 37.54
CA VAL A 75 -8.23 3.05 36.46
C VAL A 75 -8.47 1.65 37.01
N LEU A 76 -9.22 0.83 36.29
CA LEU A 76 -9.49 -0.55 36.70
C LEU A 76 -8.32 -1.52 36.45
N GLY A 77 -7.49 -1.20 35.46
CA GLY A 77 -6.36 -2.01 35.02
C GLY A 77 -5.95 -1.65 33.61
N THR A 78 -4.86 -2.26 33.13
CA THR A 78 -4.28 -1.97 31.81
C THR A 78 -4.15 -3.23 30.94
N VAL A 79 -4.19 -3.04 29.61
CA VAL A 79 -3.64 -3.99 28.64
C VAL A 79 -2.47 -3.31 27.96
N GLY A 80 -1.27 -3.87 28.11
CA GLY A 80 -0.04 -3.16 27.75
C GLY A 80 0.15 -1.96 28.68
N TYR A 81 0.34 -0.78 28.11
CA TYR A 81 0.52 0.47 28.87
C TYR A 81 -0.80 1.22 29.10
N VAL A 82 -1.84 0.88 28.36
CA VAL A 82 -3.08 1.67 28.25
C VAL A 82 -4.20 1.10 29.14
N PRO A 83 -4.98 1.93 29.85
CA PRO A 83 -6.12 1.48 30.65
C PRO A 83 -7.26 0.85 29.83
N TYR A 84 -8.02 -0.07 30.45
CA TYR A 84 -9.23 -0.65 29.82
C TYR A 84 -10.23 0.42 29.38
N GLU A 85 -10.35 1.47 30.17
CA GLU A 85 -11.24 2.59 29.92
C GLU A 85 -10.86 3.36 28.65
N GLU A 86 -9.58 3.51 28.35
CA GLU A 86 -9.12 4.19 27.13
C GLU A 86 -9.46 3.36 25.88
N TYR A 87 -9.27 2.04 25.93
CA TYR A 87 -9.75 1.15 24.87
C TYR A 87 -11.27 1.24 24.65
N ALA A 88 -12.04 1.42 25.73
CA ALA A 88 -13.47 1.69 25.64
C ALA A 88 -13.74 3.07 25.02
N PHE A 89 -12.94 4.08 25.37
CA PHE A 89 -13.05 5.43 24.82
C PHE A 89 -12.92 5.44 23.29
N PHE A 90 -12.01 4.65 22.69
CA PHE A 90 -11.88 4.53 21.23
C PHE A 90 -13.22 4.20 20.56
N LEU A 91 -13.94 3.23 21.14
CA LEU A 91 -15.22 2.77 20.65
C LEU A 91 -16.32 3.78 20.94
N LEU A 92 -16.34 4.33 22.15
CA LEU A 92 -17.36 5.27 22.61
C LEU A 92 -17.32 6.59 21.82
N GLN A 93 -16.13 7.17 21.61
CA GLN A 93 -15.94 8.38 20.80
C GLN A 93 -16.31 8.13 19.34
N THR A 94 -15.87 7.02 18.77
CA THR A 94 -16.24 6.64 17.39
C THR A 94 -17.76 6.48 17.23
N LEU A 95 -18.42 5.84 18.19
CA LEU A 95 -19.89 5.71 18.21
C LEU A 95 -20.58 7.07 18.36
N LEU A 96 -20.12 7.92 19.28
CA LEU A 96 -20.70 9.24 19.54
C LEU A 96 -20.74 10.08 18.25
N SER A 97 -19.58 10.21 17.58
CA SER A 97 -19.45 11.00 16.36
C SER A 97 -20.19 10.37 15.18
N SER A 98 -20.16 9.03 15.06
CA SER A 98 -20.86 8.31 14.00
C SER A 98 -22.39 8.43 14.13
N LEU A 99 -22.94 8.26 15.32
CA LEU A 99 -24.39 8.35 15.54
C LEU A 99 -24.91 9.78 15.36
N LEU A 100 -24.14 10.79 15.79
CA LEU A 100 -24.46 12.18 15.50
C LEU A 100 -24.49 12.43 13.98
N LEU A 101 -23.46 11.96 13.25
CA LEU A 101 -23.41 12.07 11.80
C LEU A 101 -24.61 11.39 11.13
N LEU A 102 -24.95 10.16 11.52
CA LEU A 102 -26.11 9.42 10.97
C LEU A 102 -27.43 10.15 11.25
N TRP A 103 -27.58 10.70 12.46
CA TRP A 103 -28.74 11.50 12.83
C TRP A 103 -28.86 12.78 11.99
N LEU A 104 -27.75 13.47 11.74
CA LEU A 104 -27.72 14.66 10.88
C LEU A 104 -27.96 14.30 9.40
N MET A 105 -27.33 13.23 8.87
CA MET A 105 -27.49 12.75 7.50
C MET A 105 -28.95 12.46 7.18
N ARG A 106 -29.65 11.78 8.09
CA ARG A 106 -31.07 11.44 7.93
C ARG A 106 -31.96 12.67 7.73
N ARG A 107 -31.55 13.83 8.27
CA ARG A 107 -32.27 15.11 8.16
C ARG A 107 -31.83 15.97 6.98
N SER A 108 -30.76 15.58 6.29
CA SER A 108 -30.06 16.42 5.30
C SER A 108 -30.48 16.17 3.84
N GLY A 109 -31.39 15.22 3.58
CA GLY A 109 -31.89 14.89 2.24
C GLY A 109 -30.93 14.06 1.37
N THR A 110 -31.14 14.06 0.05
CA THR A 110 -30.48 13.16 -0.92
C THR A 110 -29.01 13.49 -1.23
N PRO A 111 -28.10 12.52 -1.31
CA PRO A 111 -26.68 12.74 -1.59
C PRO A 111 -26.46 13.07 -3.08
N ALA A 112 -26.35 14.36 -3.43
CA ALA A 112 -26.17 14.76 -4.83
C ALA A 112 -25.21 15.95 -5.04
N GLN A 113 -24.60 16.48 -3.99
CA GLN A 113 -23.73 17.65 -4.13
C GLN A 113 -22.27 17.21 -4.14
N VAL A 114 -21.57 17.57 -5.21
CA VAL A 114 -20.11 17.55 -5.30
C VAL A 114 -19.63 19.00 -5.16
N SER A 115 -18.48 19.20 -4.55
CA SER A 115 -17.86 20.53 -4.49
C SER A 115 -17.73 21.16 -5.88
N PRO A 116 -17.96 22.50 -6.03
CA PRO A 116 -17.75 23.21 -7.29
C PRO A 116 -16.32 23.09 -7.85
N ARG A 117 -15.33 22.78 -7.01
CA ARG A 117 -13.92 22.66 -7.40
C ARG A 117 -13.37 21.28 -6.99
N PRO A 118 -13.75 20.20 -7.69
CA PRO A 118 -13.45 18.83 -7.24
C PRO A 118 -11.94 18.52 -7.23
N GLY A 119 -11.17 19.02 -8.20
CA GLY A 119 -9.71 18.84 -8.24
C GLY A 119 -9.01 19.53 -7.07
N LEU A 120 -9.34 20.80 -6.82
CA LEU A 120 -8.74 21.59 -5.73
C LEU A 120 -9.12 21.03 -4.35
N THR A 121 -10.38 20.62 -4.16
CA THR A 121 -10.83 20.08 -2.87
C THR A 121 -10.24 18.72 -2.56
N ARG A 122 -10.06 17.86 -3.57
CA ARG A 122 -9.42 16.55 -3.37
C ARG A 122 -7.92 16.69 -3.16
N TRP A 123 -7.23 17.21 -4.17
CA TRP A 123 -5.77 17.21 -4.20
C TRP A 123 -5.17 18.36 -3.38
N GLY A 124 -5.80 19.53 -3.36
CA GLY A 124 -5.32 20.64 -2.53
C GLY A 124 -5.38 20.33 -1.03
N MET A 125 -6.49 19.75 -0.56
CA MET A 125 -6.62 19.32 0.84
C MET A 125 -5.75 18.10 1.15
N ALA A 126 -5.65 17.14 0.23
CA ALA A 126 -4.74 16.01 0.41
C ALA A 126 -3.29 16.48 0.57
N THR A 127 -2.83 17.42 -0.27
CA THR A 127 -1.50 18.03 -0.15
C THR A 127 -1.33 18.78 1.16
N LEU A 128 -2.36 19.51 1.63
CA LEU A 128 -2.33 20.19 2.93
C LEU A 128 -2.14 19.18 4.08
N TRP A 129 -2.91 18.09 4.09
CA TRP A 129 -2.78 17.03 5.10
C TRP A 129 -1.42 16.32 5.01
N LEU A 130 -0.93 16.04 3.80
CA LEU A 130 0.40 15.47 3.60
C LEU A 130 1.51 16.40 4.12
N GLY A 131 1.39 17.71 3.88
CA GLY A 131 2.31 18.71 4.42
C GLY A 131 2.32 18.71 5.95
N GLY A 132 1.15 18.66 6.58
CA GLY A 132 1.03 18.51 8.04
C GLY A 132 1.67 17.21 8.55
N ALA A 133 1.48 16.10 7.85
CA ALA A 133 2.12 14.82 8.19
C ALA A 133 3.64 14.90 8.10
N MET A 134 4.17 15.56 7.05
CA MET A 134 5.61 15.77 6.89
C MET A 134 6.19 16.66 7.99
N LEU A 135 5.47 17.70 8.42
CA LEU A 135 5.85 18.51 9.58
C LEU A 135 5.87 17.68 10.86
N GLY A 136 4.88 16.80 11.06
CA GLY A 136 4.86 15.85 12.17
C GLY A 136 6.04 14.89 12.16
N ALA A 137 6.34 14.30 11.01
CA ALA A 137 7.49 13.41 10.85
C ALA A 137 8.81 14.15 11.10
N ALA A 138 8.95 15.39 10.60
CA ALA A 138 10.12 16.23 10.86
C ALA A 138 10.25 16.57 12.35
N ALA A 139 9.14 16.84 13.05
CA ALA A 139 9.14 17.05 14.49
C ALA A 139 9.66 15.81 15.24
N LEU A 140 9.21 14.61 14.88
CA LEU A 140 9.68 13.37 15.49
C LEU A 140 11.17 13.10 15.21
N VAL A 141 11.61 13.31 13.98
CA VAL A 141 13.02 13.10 13.57
C VAL A 141 13.95 14.13 14.23
N SER A 142 13.45 15.32 14.57
CA SER A 142 14.27 16.35 15.21
C SER A 142 14.76 15.97 16.62
N GLY A 143 14.10 15.02 17.29
CA GLY A 143 14.39 14.67 18.68
C GLY A 143 14.00 15.76 19.70
N TYR A 144 13.32 16.83 19.27
CA TYR A 144 12.85 17.88 20.18
C TYR A 144 11.65 17.40 20.99
N ALA A 145 11.90 17.05 22.26
CA ALA A 145 10.92 16.41 23.14
C ALA A 145 9.54 17.11 23.17
N PRO A 146 9.43 18.45 23.30
CA PRO A 146 8.15 19.15 23.31
C PRO A 146 7.31 19.01 22.03
N ALA A 147 7.92 18.64 20.90
CA ALA A 147 7.20 18.41 19.65
C ALA A 147 6.76 16.95 19.46
N THR A 148 7.07 16.06 20.41
CA THR A 148 6.77 14.62 20.30
C THR A 148 5.29 14.37 20.19
N TYR A 149 4.47 14.98 21.06
CA TYR A 149 3.03 14.69 21.05
C TYR A 149 2.36 15.21 19.76
N PHE A 150 2.66 16.45 19.37
CA PHE A 150 2.22 17.02 18.08
C PHE A 150 2.66 16.15 16.90
N GLY A 151 3.93 15.72 16.90
CA GLY A 151 4.51 14.88 15.86
C GLY A 151 3.81 13.54 15.75
N LEU A 152 3.53 12.88 16.88
CA LEU A 152 2.82 11.61 16.94
C LEU A 152 1.40 11.73 16.38
N ILE A 153 0.64 12.76 16.74
CA ILE A 153 -0.71 12.96 16.20
C ILE A 153 -0.65 13.15 14.69
N THR A 154 0.19 14.09 14.23
CA THR A 154 0.15 14.56 12.85
C THR A 154 0.80 13.58 11.87
N ALA A 155 1.93 12.96 12.22
CA ALA A 155 2.59 11.95 11.39
C ALA A 155 1.76 10.67 11.26
N TRP A 156 0.98 10.32 12.29
CA TRP A 156 0.17 9.10 12.30
C TRP A 156 -1.18 9.27 11.58
N ALA A 157 -1.91 10.35 11.87
CA ALA A 157 -3.30 10.48 11.42
C ALA A 157 -3.45 11.22 10.09
N LEU A 158 -2.63 12.24 9.82
CA LEU A 158 -2.82 13.08 8.63
C LEU A 158 -2.54 12.36 7.30
N PRO A 159 -1.65 11.34 7.18
CA PRO A 159 -1.56 10.55 5.96
C PRO A 159 -2.86 9.83 5.59
N VAL A 160 -3.60 9.34 6.59
CA VAL A 160 -4.90 8.68 6.38
C VAL A 160 -5.93 9.71 5.91
N LEU A 161 -5.99 10.89 6.55
CA LEU A 161 -6.85 11.98 6.09
C LEU A 161 -6.49 12.42 4.67
N ALA A 162 -5.21 12.51 4.32
CA ALA A 162 -4.78 12.87 2.98
C ALA A 162 -5.32 11.87 1.93
N GLY A 163 -5.24 10.57 2.21
CA GLY A 163 -5.80 9.53 1.35
C GLY A 163 -7.32 9.63 1.21
N GLN A 164 -8.03 9.80 2.33
CA GLN A 164 -9.49 9.96 2.33
C GLN A 164 -9.92 11.19 1.52
N TRP A 165 -9.23 12.32 1.67
CA TRP A 165 -9.53 13.56 0.95
C TRP A 165 -9.12 13.51 -0.52
N ALA A 166 -8.00 12.88 -0.87
CA ALA A 166 -7.63 12.62 -2.27
C ALA A 166 -8.70 11.76 -2.97
N PHE A 167 -9.30 10.82 -2.26
CA PHE A 167 -10.33 9.94 -2.79
C PHE A 167 -11.69 10.65 -2.96
N GLY A 168 -12.13 11.42 -1.97
CA GLY A 168 -13.49 11.96 -1.95
C GLY A 168 -13.70 13.30 -1.23
N GLY A 169 -12.67 14.13 -1.07
CA GLY A 169 -12.79 15.46 -0.43
C GLY A 169 -13.82 16.38 -1.08
N ASP A 170 -14.06 16.21 -2.39
CA ASP A 170 -15.10 16.92 -3.12
C ASP A 170 -16.52 16.45 -2.76
N LEU A 171 -16.69 15.18 -2.39
CA LEU A 171 -17.95 14.62 -1.91
C LEU A 171 -18.26 15.10 -0.49
N ILE A 172 -17.23 15.21 0.35
CA ILE A 172 -17.31 15.73 1.72
C ILE A 172 -17.72 17.21 1.69
N LEU A 173 -17.00 18.04 0.95
CA LEU A 173 -17.26 19.47 0.87
C LEU A 173 -18.52 19.81 0.05
N GLY A 174 -19.02 18.88 -0.77
CA GLY A 174 -20.37 18.94 -1.30
C GLY A 174 -21.45 18.99 -0.21
N ARG A 175 -21.12 18.54 1.02
CA ARG A 175 -21.98 18.59 2.21
C ARG A 175 -21.28 19.28 3.39
N ALA A 176 -20.53 20.35 3.12
CA ALA A 176 -19.68 21.04 4.11
C ALA A 176 -20.40 21.39 5.43
N ARG A 177 -21.65 21.89 5.40
CA ARG A 177 -22.40 22.20 6.62
C ARG A 177 -22.65 20.97 7.49
N LEU A 178 -23.08 19.86 6.87
CA LEU A 178 -23.28 18.58 7.55
C LEU A 178 -21.96 18.07 8.13
N PHE A 179 -20.90 18.06 7.32
CA PHE A 179 -19.57 17.62 7.70
C PHE A 179 -19.02 18.39 8.91
N TRP A 180 -18.94 19.72 8.82
CA TRP A 180 -18.40 20.55 9.89
C TRP A 180 -19.27 20.51 11.15
N THR A 181 -20.60 20.41 11.02
CA THR A 181 -21.47 20.22 12.20
C THR A 181 -21.16 18.89 12.91
N ALA A 182 -20.97 17.82 12.14
CA ALA A 182 -20.67 16.49 12.67
C ALA A 182 -19.26 16.39 13.28
N VAL A 183 -18.30 17.19 12.82
CA VAL A 183 -16.93 17.25 13.39
C VAL A 183 -16.88 18.17 14.60
N THR A 184 -17.38 19.40 14.46
CA THR A 184 -17.19 20.45 15.48
C THR A 184 -17.98 20.16 16.76
N LEU A 185 -19.22 19.68 16.67
CA LEU A 185 -20.03 19.40 17.86
C LEU A 185 -19.39 18.38 18.83
N PRO A 186 -19.00 17.16 18.39
CA PRO A 186 -18.35 16.22 19.29
C PRO A 186 -16.95 16.70 19.69
N THR A 187 -16.22 17.41 18.83
CA THR A 187 -14.91 17.97 19.18
C THR A 187 -15.01 18.96 20.33
N LEU A 188 -15.90 19.95 20.24
CA LEU A 188 -16.10 20.93 21.31
C LEU A 188 -16.61 20.27 22.61
N TYR A 189 -17.49 19.28 22.48
CA TYR A 189 -17.98 18.53 23.63
C TYR A 189 -16.86 17.76 24.34
N LEU A 190 -16.03 17.06 23.58
CA LEU A 190 -14.91 16.28 24.10
C LEU A 190 -13.82 17.18 24.68
N TRP A 191 -13.54 18.34 24.09
CA TRP A 191 -12.68 19.34 24.72
C TRP A 191 -13.21 19.74 26.09
N ALA A 192 -14.50 20.07 26.22
CA ALA A 192 -15.06 20.45 27.52
C ALA A 192 -15.00 19.31 28.55
N ALA A 193 -15.26 18.07 28.11
CA ALA A 193 -15.20 16.90 28.99
C ALA A 193 -13.75 16.58 29.41
N ASP A 194 -12.81 16.61 28.47
CA ASP A 194 -11.40 16.34 28.73
C ASP A 194 -10.75 17.42 29.61
N ALA A 195 -11.12 18.70 29.40
CA ALA A 195 -10.71 19.78 30.29
C ALA A 195 -11.12 19.52 31.75
N PHE A 196 -12.32 18.98 31.96
CA PHE A 196 -12.77 18.58 33.29
C PHE A 196 -11.95 17.39 33.82
N ALA A 197 -11.65 16.40 32.99
CA ALA A 197 -10.87 15.22 33.40
C ALA A 197 -9.44 15.57 33.81
N LEU A 198 -8.74 16.39 33.03
CA LEU A 198 -7.40 16.90 33.33
C LEU A 198 -7.39 17.73 34.61
N HIS A 199 -8.37 18.63 34.77
CA HIS A 199 -8.47 19.44 35.99
C HIS A 199 -8.68 18.59 37.25
N ASN A 200 -9.37 17.46 37.15
CA ASN A 200 -9.65 16.54 38.26
C ASN A 200 -8.59 15.43 38.43
N GLY A 201 -7.51 15.47 37.65
CA GLY A 201 -6.42 14.48 37.68
C GLY A 201 -6.91 13.06 37.43
N ILE A 202 -7.87 12.87 36.53
CA ILE A 202 -8.27 11.51 36.09
C ILE A 202 -7.15 10.91 35.22
N TRP A 203 -6.53 11.75 34.40
CA TRP A 203 -5.25 11.55 33.72
C TRP A 203 -4.52 12.90 33.62
N SER A 204 -3.26 12.86 33.22
CA SER A 204 -2.44 14.03 32.97
C SER A 204 -1.65 13.89 31.68
N VAL A 205 -1.41 15.02 31.01
CA VAL A 205 -0.57 15.12 29.81
C VAL A 205 0.78 15.70 30.20
N SER A 206 1.86 15.14 29.66
CA SER A 206 3.22 15.56 29.95
C SER A 206 3.55 16.92 29.35
N ASP A 207 3.86 17.90 30.22
CA ASP A 207 4.33 19.22 29.80
C ASP A 207 5.64 19.16 29.02
N ALA A 208 6.48 18.14 29.28
CA ALA A 208 7.77 17.95 28.61
C ALA A 208 7.62 17.51 27.14
N LEU A 209 6.50 16.90 26.78
CA LEU A 209 6.23 16.37 25.44
C LEU A 209 5.23 17.20 24.62
N THR A 210 4.77 18.33 25.19
CA THR A 210 3.87 19.30 24.55
C THR A 210 4.58 20.61 24.25
N LEU A 211 4.17 21.32 23.20
CA LEU A 211 4.76 22.58 22.73
C LEU A 211 4.55 23.75 23.70
N GLY A 212 3.59 23.64 24.62
CA GLY A 212 3.38 24.59 25.72
C GLY A 212 2.08 25.40 25.68
N PRO A 213 1.54 25.85 24.53
CA PRO A 213 0.26 26.58 24.52
C PRO A 213 -0.92 25.74 25.04
N LYS A 214 -1.76 26.34 25.88
CA LYS A 214 -2.94 25.70 26.50
C LYS A 214 -4.18 26.60 26.44
N VAL A 215 -5.37 25.99 26.47
CA VAL A 215 -6.66 26.64 26.71
C VAL A 215 -7.26 26.08 28.01
N GLY A 216 -7.11 26.81 29.10
CA GLY A 216 -7.40 26.28 30.43
C GLY A 216 -6.47 25.09 30.75
N PRO A 217 -6.98 23.93 31.18
CA PRO A 217 -6.16 22.76 31.46
C PRO A 217 -5.72 21.99 30.19
N LEU A 218 -6.28 22.29 29.01
CA LEU A 218 -6.04 21.55 27.76
C LEU A 218 -4.81 22.05 27.00
N PRO A 219 -3.83 21.18 26.69
CA PRO A 219 -2.83 21.43 25.65
C PRO A 219 -3.46 21.55 24.25
N LEU A 220 -2.85 22.33 23.37
CA LEU A 220 -3.30 22.42 21.97
C LEU A 220 -3.22 21.08 21.24
N GLU A 221 -2.25 20.24 21.61
CA GLU A 221 -2.10 18.89 21.08
C GLU A 221 -3.30 18.01 21.42
N GLU A 222 -3.81 18.10 22.65
CA GLU A 222 -5.01 17.38 23.08
C GLU A 222 -6.25 17.86 22.32
N MET A 223 -6.35 19.19 22.12
CA MET A 223 -7.40 19.76 21.28
C MET A 223 -7.32 19.26 19.84
N LEU A 224 -6.11 19.22 19.28
CA LEU A 224 -5.83 18.70 17.94
C LEU A 224 -6.15 17.20 17.84
N PHE A 225 -5.83 16.40 18.86
CA PHE A 225 -6.13 14.98 18.92
C PHE A 225 -7.63 14.72 18.72
N PHE A 226 -8.50 15.35 19.51
CA PHE A 226 -9.95 15.19 19.35
C PHE A 226 -10.48 15.71 18.01
N LEU A 227 -9.91 16.80 17.49
CA LEU A 227 -10.30 17.32 16.18
C LEU A 227 -9.96 16.30 15.07
N VAL A 228 -8.74 15.77 15.09
CA VAL A 228 -8.22 14.86 14.07
C VAL A 228 -8.92 13.50 14.12
N THR A 229 -9.17 12.95 15.30
CA THR A 229 -9.93 11.69 15.45
C THR A 229 -11.37 11.86 14.96
N ASN A 230 -12.03 12.98 15.25
CA ASN A 230 -13.37 13.27 14.70
C ASN A 230 -13.35 13.49 13.19
N LEU A 231 -12.34 14.16 12.64
CA LEU A 231 -12.16 14.28 11.18
C LEU A 231 -12.06 12.89 10.53
N LEU A 232 -11.22 12.00 11.05
CA LEU A 232 -11.03 10.64 10.53
C LEU A 232 -12.34 9.84 10.52
N VAL A 233 -13.07 9.84 11.64
CA VAL A 233 -14.32 9.10 11.81
C VAL A 233 -15.41 9.64 10.88
N VAL A 234 -15.64 10.96 10.90
CA VAL A 234 -16.72 11.59 10.11
C VAL A 234 -16.41 11.48 8.62
N THR A 235 -15.18 11.77 8.19
CA THR A 235 -14.76 11.63 6.81
C THR A 235 -14.89 10.17 6.34
N GLY A 236 -14.39 9.21 7.12
CA GLY A 236 -14.45 7.79 6.77
C GLY A 236 -15.88 7.30 6.57
N LEU A 237 -16.77 7.54 7.54
CA LEU A 237 -18.16 7.09 7.46
C LEU A 237 -18.92 7.77 6.32
N MET A 238 -18.70 9.07 6.09
CA MET A 238 -19.29 9.76 4.94
C MET A 238 -18.90 9.09 3.62
N LEU A 239 -17.62 8.79 3.42
CA LEU A 239 -17.14 8.19 2.17
C LEU A 239 -17.66 6.77 1.96
N PHE A 240 -17.73 5.92 3.00
CA PHE A 240 -18.24 4.55 2.86
C PHE A 240 -19.74 4.48 2.53
N LEU A 241 -20.50 5.52 2.90
CA LEU A 241 -21.93 5.59 2.64
C LEU A 241 -22.27 6.39 1.37
N HIS A 242 -21.32 7.11 0.77
CA HIS A 242 -21.60 7.98 -0.38
C HIS A 242 -21.70 7.19 -1.70
N PRO A 243 -22.80 7.26 -2.47
CA PRO A 243 -22.97 6.47 -3.70
C PRO A 243 -21.89 6.71 -4.76
N GLN A 244 -21.49 7.96 -4.96
CA GLN A 244 -20.41 8.35 -5.88
C GLN A 244 -19.04 7.79 -5.44
N ALA A 245 -18.79 7.68 -4.14
CA ALA A 245 -17.56 7.09 -3.62
C ALA A 245 -17.51 5.59 -3.91
N LEU A 246 -18.65 4.89 -3.76
CA LEU A 246 -18.77 3.48 -4.16
C LEU A 246 -18.54 3.28 -5.67
N ARG A 247 -19.12 4.15 -6.52
CA ARG A 247 -18.83 4.12 -7.97
C ARG A 247 -17.36 4.37 -8.30
N ARG A 248 -16.68 5.27 -7.56
CA ARG A 248 -15.23 5.47 -7.69
C ARG A 248 -14.45 4.24 -7.28
N LEU A 249 -14.86 3.57 -6.22
CA LEU A 249 -14.25 2.33 -5.76
C LEU A 249 -14.42 1.22 -6.81
N GLU A 250 -15.60 1.09 -7.42
CA GLU A 250 -15.86 0.17 -8.52
C GLU A 250 -14.97 0.46 -9.73
N GLY A 251 -14.85 1.74 -10.12
CA GLY A 251 -13.93 2.16 -11.18
C GLY A 251 -12.46 1.97 -10.85
N ALA A 252 -12.09 2.04 -9.56
CA ALA A 252 -10.74 1.79 -9.06
C ALA A 252 -10.46 0.30 -8.86
N ARG A 253 -11.48 -0.57 -8.81
CA ARG A 253 -11.34 -2.02 -8.56
C ARG A 253 -10.30 -2.71 -9.44
N PRO A 254 -10.15 -2.40 -10.75
CA PRO A 254 -9.08 -2.98 -11.56
C PRO A 254 -7.66 -2.65 -11.07
N PHE A 255 -7.50 -1.58 -10.29
CA PHE A 255 -6.24 -1.09 -9.73
C PHE A 255 -6.01 -1.51 -8.27
N LEU A 256 -7.02 -2.09 -7.61
CA LEU A 256 -6.96 -2.55 -6.22
C LEU A 256 -6.73 -4.07 -6.13
N LYS A 257 -6.24 -4.69 -7.20
CA LYS A 257 -6.00 -6.14 -7.24
C LYS A 257 -4.80 -6.50 -6.36
N PRO A 258 -4.86 -7.58 -5.56
CA PRO A 258 -3.77 -7.96 -4.66
C PRO A 258 -2.40 -8.12 -5.35
N TRP A 259 -2.38 -8.64 -6.57
CA TRP A 259 -1.14 -8.79 -7.35
C TRP A 259 -0.49 -7.45 -7.72
N LEU A 260 -1.26 -6.37 -7.88
CA LEU A 260 -0.71 -5.02 -8.09
C LEU A 260 -0.03 -4.51 -6.81
N GLY A 261 -0.55 -4.85 -5.64
CA GLY A 261 0.10 -4.56 -4.36
C GLY A 261 1.46 -5.23 -4.25
N LEU A 262 1.56 -6.51 -4.63
CA LEU A 262 2.84 -7.24 -4.69
C LEU A 262 3.77 -6.68 -5.77
N LEU A 263 3.25 -6.29 -6.93
CA LEU A 263 4.04 -5.64 -7.98
C LEU A 263 4.57 -4.27 -7.53
N ALA A 264 3.77 -3.50 -6.79
CA ALA A 264 4.21 -2.27 -6.17
C ALA A 264 5.28 -2.53 -5.09
N GLY A 265 5.12 -3.58 -4.28
CA GLY A 265 6.14 -4.03 -3.33
C GLY A 265 7.47 -4.37 -4.01
N TYR A 266 7.41 -5.12 -5.12
CA TYR A 266 8.57 -5.41 -5.97
C TYR A 266 9.27 -4.14 -6.48
N LEU A 267 8.51 -3.10 -6.86
CA LEU A 267 9.07 -1.79 -7.22
C LEU A 267 9.71 -1.08 -6.02
N LEU A 268 8.98 -0.99 -4.91
CA LEU A 268 9.40 -0.24 -3.73
C LEU A 268 10.65 -0.84 -3.09
N LEU A 269 10.81 -2.17 -3.10
CA LEU A 269 11.98 -2.86 -2.55
C LEU A 269 13.29 -2.54 -3.29
N LYS A 270 13.22 -1.97 -4.51
CA LYS A 270 14.40 -1.52 -5.27
C LYS A 270 14.88 -0.12 -4.85
N ILE A 271 14.02 0.71 -4.27
CA ILE A 271 14.34 2.10 -3.93
C ILE A 271 15.44 2.20 -2.85
N PRO A 272 15.45 1.37 -1.79
CA PRO A 272 16.50 1.43 -0.77
C PRO A 272 17.86 0.90 -1.22
N VAL A 273 17.95 0.19 -2.35
CA VAL A 273 19.18 -0.50 -2.78
C VAL A 273 20.41 0.42 -2.87
N PRO A 274 20.33 1.63 -3.46
CA PRO A 274 21.48 2.56 -3.49
C PRO A 274 21.86 3.09 -2.10
N LEU A 275 20.92 3.12 -1.16
CA LEU A 275 21.11 3.62 0.21
C LEU A 275 21.61 2.53 1.16
N TRP A 276 21.38 1.25 0.83
CA TRP A 276 21.80 0.11 1.64
C TRP A 276 22.35 -1.05 0.78
N PRO A 277 23.58 -0.90 0.22
CA PRO A 277 24.18 -1.92 -0.64
C PRO A 277 24.34 -3.29 0.03
N ALA A 278 24.69 -3.32 1.32
CA ALA A 278 24.82 -4.56 2.09
C ALA A 278 23.49 -5.34 2.21
N GLY A 279 22.34 -4.66 2.11
CA GLY A 279 21.01 -5.28 2.12
C GLY A 279 20.57 -5.81 0.75
N PHE A 280 21.35 -5.60 -0.31
CA PHE A 280 20.98 -5.96 -1.68
C PHE A 280 20.54 -7.42 -1.85
N PRO A 281 21.21 -8.45 -1.28
CA PRO A 281 20.77 -9.84 -1.45
C PRO A 281 19.38 -10.11 -0.89
N LEU A 282 19.09 -9.54 0.29
CA LEU A 282 17.78 -9.65 0.94
C LEU A 282 16.72 -8.90 0.12
N LEU A 283 16.99 -7.64 -0.23
CA LEU A 283 16.07 -6.80 -1.00
C LEU A 283 15.78 -7.41 -2.38
N ALA A 284 16.79 -7.95 -3.07
CA ALA A 284 16.63 -8.63 -4.35
C ALA A 284 15.79 -9.91 -4.22
N THR A 285 16.02 -10.72 -3.17
CA THR A 285 15.23 -11.93 -2.90
C THR A 285 13.78 -11.60 -2.60
N LEU A 286 13.53 -10.62 -1.72
CA LEU A 286 12.18 -10.16 -1.38
C LEU A 286 11.48 -9.54 -2.59
N SER A 287 12.20 -8.74 -3.38
CA SER A 287 11.71 -8.13 -4.62
C SER A 287 11.26 -9.20 -5.60
N THR A 288 12.13 -10.17 -5.92
CA THR A 288 11.79 -11.24 -6.85
C THR A 288 10.71 -12.17 -6.31
N GLY A 289 10.66 -12.42 -4.99
CA GLY A 289 9.56 -13.12 -4.33
C GLY A 289 8.22 -12.38 -4.46
N ALA A 290 8.22 -11.06 -4.31
CA ALA A 290 7.04 -10.23 -4.52
C ALA A 290 6.58 -10.27 -6.00
N LEU A 291 7.52 -10.24 -6.94
CA LEU A 291 7.23 -10.39 -8.37
C LEU A 291 6.64 -11.78 -8.69
N PHE A 292 7.19 -12.84 -8.12
CA PHE A 292 6.66 -14.21 -8.24
C PHE A 292 5.24 -14.30 -7.67
N GLY A 293 5.00 -13.76 -6.48
CA GLY A 293 3.67 -13.72 -5.88
C GLY A 293 2.67 -12.92 -6.72
N ALA A 294 3.10 -11.79 -7.28
CA ALA A 294 2.28 -11.00 -8.22
C ALA A 294 1.92 -11.82 -9.46
N ALA A 295 2.88 -12.50 -10.08
CA ALA A 295 2.67 -13.36 -11.23
C ALA A 295 1.72 -14.53 -10.92
N LEU A 296 1.88 -15.16 -9.75
CA LEU A 296 1.04 -16.28 -9.33
C LEU A 296 -0.41 -15.85 -9.10
N LEU A 297 -0.63 -14.74 -8.38
CA LEU A 297 -1.97 -14.20 -8.14
C LEU A 297 -2.62 -13.71 -9.43
N TYR A 298 -1.86 -13.06 -10.32
CA TYR A 298 -2.33 -12.66 -11.63
C TYR A 298 -2.75 -13.87 -12.49
N ALA A 299 -1.96 -14.95 -12.50
CA ALA A 299 -2.33 -16.19 -13.18
C ALA A 299 -3.55 -16.85 -12.54
N ALA A 300 -3.61 -16.92 -11.20
CA ALA A 300 -4.72 -17.52 -10.47
C ALA A 300 -6.05 -16.81 -10.75
N GLU A 301 -6.05 -15.48 -10.84
CA GLU A 301 -7.23 -14.69 -11.21
C GLU A 301 -7.72 -15.01 -12.63
N ARG A 302 -6.80 -15.32 -13.55
CA ARG A 302 -7.10 -15.54 -14.98
C ARG A 302 -7.49 -16.98 -15.32
N VAL A 303 -6.85 -17.96 -14.68
CA VAL A 303 -6.95 -19.38 -15.05
C VAL A 303 -7.25 -20.33 -13.89
N GLY A 304 -7.40 -19.79 -12.67
CA GLY A 304 -7.64 -20.55 -11.44
C GLY A 304 -6.35 -21.06 -10.79
N TRP A 305 -6.42 -21.34 -9.48
CA TRP A 305 -5.26 -21.72 -8.65
C TRP A 305 -4.54 -22.98 -9.12
N GLY A 306 -5.26 -24.03 -9.53
CA GLY A 306 -4.64 -25.30 -9.95
C GLY A 306 -3.73 -25.12 -11.16
N ARG A 307 -4.20 -24.43 -12.21
CA ARG A 307 -3.40 -24.14 -13.41
C ARG A 307 -2.28 -23.14 -13.11
N ALA A 308 -2.55 -22.11 -12.31
CA ALA A 308 -1.54 -21.13 -11.93
C ALA A 308 -0.38 -21.77 -11.16
N ALA A 309 -0.67 -22.62 -10.17
CA ALA A 309 0.34 -23.35 -9.41
C ALA A 309 1.11 -24.34 -10.30
N GLY A 310 0.43 -25.05 -11.20
CA GLY A 310 1.07 -25.94 -12.17
C GLY A 310 2.03 -25.22 -13.11
N LEU A 311 1.65 -24.03 -13.61
CA LEU A 311 2.52 -23.18 -14.43
C LEU A 311 3.71 -22.64 -13.63
N ALA A 312 3.47 -22.21 -12.38
CA ALA A 312 4.53 -21.74 -11.50
C ALA A 312 5.56 -22.85 -11.23
N ALA A 313 5.10 -24.05 -10.88
CA ALA A 313 5.95 -25.22 -10.68
C ALA A 313 6.71 -25.60 -11.95
N LEU A 314 6.05 -25.57 -13.12
CA LEU A 314 6.67 -25.88 -14.40
C LEU A 314 7.80 -24.89 -14.73
N CYS A 315 7.53 -23.58 -14.72
CA CYS A 315 8.53 -22.58 -15.08
C CYS A 315 9.64 -22.48 -14.03
N PHE A 316 9.30 -22.59 -12.74
CA PHE A 316 10.29 -22.65 -11.66
C PHE A 316 11.20 -23.86 -11.82
N GLY A 317 10.63 -25.05 -11.98
CA GLY A 317 11.38 -26.30 -12.05
C GLY A 317 12.22 -26.39 -13.32
N ALA A 318 11.65 -26.03 -14.47
CA ALA A 318 12.39 -26.00 -15.74
C ALA A 318 13.49 -24.93 -15.74
N GLY A 319 13.19 -23.72 -15.23
CA GLY A 319 14.17 -22.65 -15.04
C GLY A 319 15.32 -23.08 -14.14
N TRP A 320 15.01 -23.64 -12.97
CA TRP A 320 16.02 -24.19 -12.07
C TRP A 320 16.87 -25.28 -12.74
N ALA A 321 16.23 -26.21 -13.48
CA ALA A 321 16.94 -27.31 -14.13
C ALA A 321 17.91 -26.83 -15.21
N VAL A 322 17.53 -25.84 -16.03
CA VAL A 322 18.44 -25.29 -17.06
C VAL A 322 19.59 -24.50 -16.45
N GLU A 323 19.37 -23.80 -15.32
CA GLU A 323 20.42 -23.08 -14.60
C GLU A 323 21.39 -24.01 -13.89
N TYR A 324 20.87 -25.09 -13.30
CA TYR A 324 21.70 -26.12 -12.70
C TYR A 324 22.54 -26.84 -13.77
N LEU A 325 21.94 -27.17 -14.91
CA LEU A 325 22.66 -27.75 -16.04
C LEU A 325 23.69 -26.76 -16.61
N GLY A 326 23.32 -25.49 -16.75
CA GLY A 326 24.18 -24.42 -17.25
C GLY A 326 25.43 -24.21 -16.39
N SER A 327 25.24 -24.04 -15.08
CA SER A 327 26.33 -23.83 -14.13
C SER A 327 27.25 -25.05 -13.95
N THR A 328 26.80 -26.26 -14.27
CA THR A 328 27.60 -27.49 -14.14
C THR A 328 28.27 -27.93 -15.44
N THR A 329 27.60 -27.76 -16.59
CA THR A 329 28.06 -28.29 -17.89
C THR A 329 28.47 -27.21 -18.88
N GLY A 330 28.06 -25.97 -18.66
CA GLY A 330 28.19 -24.86 -19.59
C GLY A 330 27.09 -24.78 -20.67
N PHE A 331 26.12 -25.71 -20.68
CA PHE A 331 24.97 -25.67 -21.58
C PHE A 331 23.67 -25.46 -20.78
N PRO A 332 22.77 -24.53 -21.15
CA PRO A 332 22.70 -23.85 -22.44
C PRO A 332 23.39 -22.49 -22.51
N PHE A 333 23.91 -21.93 -21.42
CA PHE A 333 24.28 -20.50 -21.34
C PHE A 333 25.75 -20.16 -21.60
N GLY A 334 26.67 -21.12 -21.54
CA GLY A 334 28.12 -20.89 -21.50
C GLY A 334 28.71 -21.25 -20.14
N ARG A 335 30.02 -21.12 -19.94
CA ARG A 335 30.68 -21.49 -18.68
C ARG A 335 30.67 -20.35 -17.64
N TYR A 336 29.93 -20.53 -16.55
CA TYR A 336 29.82 -19.56 -15.45
C TYR A 336 29.73 -20.26 -14.08
N SER A 337 29.90 -19.49 -13.01
CA SER A 337 29.78 -19.96 -11.63
C SER A 337 28.97 -18.99 -10.78
N TYR A 338 28.09 -19.53 -9.93
CA TYR A 338 27.34 -18.81 -8.89
C TYR A 338 28.06 -18.77 -7.54
N ALA A 339 29.36 -19.09 -7.47
CA ALA A 339 30.07 -19.18 -6.18
C ALA A 339 30.02 -17.90 -5.34
N GLY A 340 29.91 -16.72 -5.99
CA GLY A 340 29.77 -15.43 -5.32
C GLY A 340 28.32 -15.00 -5.06
N ALA A 341 27.32 -15.80 -5.45
CA ALA A 341 25.92 -15.45 -5.30
C ALA A 341 25.50 -15.48 -3.82
N PRO A 342 25.02 -14.35 -3.26
CA PRO A 342 24.56 -14.31 -1.89
C PRO A 342 23.10 -14.79 -1.78
N GLY A 343 22.74 -15.25 -0.58
CA GLY A 343 21.37 -15.63 -0.23
C GLY A 343 21.08 -17.12 -0.34
N LEU A 344 19.80 -17.47 -0.43
CA LEU A 344 19.34 -18.86 -0.45
C LEU A 344 19.62 -19.49 -1.82
N THR A 345 20.27 -20.64 -1.84
CA THR A 345 20.55 -21.42 -3.06
C THR A 345 19.87 -22.78 -3.02
N LEU A 346 19.53 -23.30 -4.20
CA LEU A 346 19.01 -24.64 -4.42
C LEU A 346 20.01 -25.41 -5.29
N LEU A 347 20.78 -26.30 -4.66
CA LEU A 347 21.89 -27.04 -5.30
C LEU A 347 22.87 -26.12 -6.05
N GLY A 348 23.21 -24.97 -5.44
CA GLY A 348 24.15 -24.00 -6.00
C GLY A 348 23.53 -22.93 -6.91
N VAL A 349 22.27 -23.08 -7.33
CA VAL A 349 21.54 -22.06 -8.10
C VAL A 349 20.82 -21.09 -7.15
N PRO A 350 21.02 -19.77 -7.24
CA PRO A 350 20.34 -18.81 -6.37
C PRO A 350 18.82 -18.86 -6.55
N LEU A 351 18.07 -18.92 -5.44
CA LEU A 351 16.61 -19.11 -5.46
C LEU A 351 15.86 -18.00 -6.23
N LEU A 352 16.42 -16.79 -6.28
CA LEU A 352 15.86 -15.68 -7.04
C LEU A 352 15.74 -16.00 -8.54
N VAL A 353 16.65 -16.81 -9.10
CA VAL A 353 16.68 -17.11 -10.53
C VAL A 353 15.46 -17.93 -10.97
N PRO A 354 15.15 -19.11 -10.38
CA PRO A 354 13.95 -19.87 -10.75
C PRO A 354 12.64 -19.17 -10.39
N LEU A 355 12.62 -18.31 -9.36
CA LEU A 355 11.47 -17.43 -9.10
C LEU A 355 11.25 -16.43 -10.26
N GLY A 356 12.34 -15.85 -10.76
CA GLY A 356 12.33 -14.96 -11.93
C GLY A 356 11.86 -15.66 -13.20
N TRP A 357 12.30 -16.90 -13.45
CA TRP A 357 11.91 -17.68 -14.63
C TRP A 357 10.40 -17.84 -14.80
N PHE A 358 9.64 -18.02 -13.71
CA PHE A 358 8.18 -18.01 -13.81
C PHE A 358 7.63 -16.61 -14.11
N ALA A 359 7.99 -15.63 -13.28
CA ALA A 359 7.32 -14.34 -13.30
C ALA A 359 7.63 -13.52 -14.56
N LEU A 360 8.89 -13.52 -15.00
CA LEU A 360 9.34 -12.81 -16.19
C LEU A 360 8.84 -13.48 -17.47
N THR A 361 8.86 -14.82 -17.53
CA THR A 361 8.24 -15.54 -18.65
C THR A 361 6.76 -15.19 -18.77
N LEU A 362 6.03 -15.15 -17.65
CA LEU A 362 4.62 -14.80 -17.67
C LEU A 362 4.40 -13.35 -18.12
N ALA A 363 5.17 -12.40 -17.57
CA ALA A 363 5.09 -10.99 -17.96
C ALA A 363 5.39 -10.77 -19.46
N ALA A 364 6.45 -11.42 -19.96
CA ALA A 364 6.81 -11.38 -21.37
C ALA A 364 5.79 -12.07 -22.28
N THR A 365 5.17 -13.16 -21.81
CA THR A 365 4.10 -13.86 -22.53
C THR A 365 2.84 -12.99 -22.63
N VAL A 366 2.49 -12.27 -21.57
CA VAL A 366 1.39 -11.30 -21.58
C VAL A 366 1.71 -10.17 -22.56
N LEU A 367 2.92 -9.59 -22.47
CA LEU A 367 3.36 -8.49 -23.33
C LEU A 367 3.44 -8.89 -24.81
N SER A 368 3.86 -10.13 -25.12
CA SER A 368 3.97 -10.65 -26.49
C SER A 368 2.65 -11.20 -27.04
N ARG A 369 1.56 -11.12 -26.25
CA ARG A 369 0.26 -11.76 -26.53
C ARG A 369 0.37 -13.24 -26.88
N GLY A 370 1.27 -13.92 -26.17
CA GLY A 370 1.49 -15.35 -26.34
C GLY A 370 2.24 -15.74 -27.60
N ARG A 371 3.02 -14.83 -28.19
CA ARG A 371 3.97 -15.14 -29.27
C ARG A 371 5.28 -15.62 -28.63
N PRO A 372 5.62 -16.92 -28.68
CA PRO A 372 6.68 -17.46 -27.85
C PRO A 372 8.07 -16.89 -28.17
N TRP A 373 8.42 -16.80 -29.46
CA TRP A 373 9.71 -16.23 -29.90
C TRP A 373 9.92 -14.77 -29.46
N LEU A 374 8.83 -14.02 -29.36
CA LEU A 374 8.85 -12.61 -28.96
C LEU A 374 8.92 -12.48 -27.42
N ALA A 375 8.30 -13.40 -26.68
CA ALA A 375 8.51 -13.51 -25.23
C ALA A 375 9.97 -13.86 -24.92
N GLY A 376 10.55 -14.83 -25.64
CA GLY A 376 11.98 -15.14 -25.53
C GLY A 376 12.88 -13.93 -25.83
N LEU A 377 12.53 -13.13 -26.85
CA LEU A 377 13.29 -11.91 -27.18
C LEU A 377 13.22 -10.87 -26.06
N LEU A 378 12.06 -10.70 -25.43
CA LEU A 378 11.89 -9.82 -24.27
C LEU A 378 12.73 -10.30 -23.08
N LEU A 379 12.80 -11.61 -22.83
CA LEU A 379 13.65 -12.18 -21.77
C LEU A 379 15.13 -11.96 -22.07
N ALA A 380 15.58 -12.23 -23.30
CA ALA A 380 16.96 -11.99 -23.71
C ALA A 380 17.34 -10.49 -23.63
N ALA A 381 16.42 -9.58 -23.98
CA ALA A 381 16.65 -8.15 -23.86
C ALA A 381 16.74 -7.68 -22.39
N TRP A 382 16.00 -8.32 -21.48
CA TRP A 382 16.12 -8.09 -20.04
C TRP A 382 17.45 -8.61 -19.51
N ASP A 383 17.88 -9.80 -19.96
CA ASP A 383 19.15 -10.43 -19.60
C ASP A 383 20.38 -9.56 -19.99
N VAL A 384 20.34 -8.89 -21.15
CA VAL A 384 21.36 -7.89 -21.55
C VAL A 384 21.61 -6.83 -20.45
N GLY A 385 20.59 -6.43 -19.69
CA GLY A 385 20.74 -5.49 -18.58
C GLY A 385 21.10 -6.13 -17.24
N LEU A 386 20.69 -7.38 -17.05
CA LEU A 386 21.01 -8.14 -15.86
C LEU A 386 22.49 -8.49 -15.79
N GLU A 387 23.11 -8.82 -16.94
CA GLU A 387 24.49 -9.30 -17.01
C GLU A 387 25.53 -8.31 -16.45
N PRO A 388 25.57 -7.02 -16.85
CA PRO A 388 26.50 -6.04 -16.27
C PRO A 388 26.24 -5.80 -14.77
N LEU A 389 24.97 -5.83 -14.36
CA LEU A 389 24.59 -5.62 -12.97
C LEU A 389 25.13 -6.77 -12.10
N MET A 390 24.77 -8.01 -12.42
CA MET A 390 25.08 -9.17 -11.58
C MET A 390 26.56 -9.54 -11.61
N THR A 391 27.23 -9.39 -12.76
CA THR A 391 28.67 -9.62 -12.86
C THR A 391 29.45 -8.58 -12.05
N SER A 392 29.04 -7.31 -12.07
CA SER A 392 29.69 -6.25 -11.28
C SER A 392 29.53 -6.43 -9.76
N GLN A 393 28.43 -7.04 -9.33
CA GLN A 393 28.20 -7.39 -7.92
C GLN A 393 28.86 -8.71 -7.52
N GLY A 394 29.51 -9.41 -8.46
CA GLY A 394 30.16 -10.71 -8.22
C GLY A 394 29.19 -11.88 -8.01
N PHE A 395 27.93 -11.73 -8.40
CA PHE A 395 26.90 -12.75 -8.17
C PHE A 395 27.08 -13.96 -9.08
N TRP A 396 27.58 -13.73 -10.28
CA TRP A 396 28.13 -14.78 -11.12
C TRP A 396 29.39 -14.30 -11.83
N THR A 397 30.25 -15.26 -12.12
CA THR A 397 31.50 -15.02 -12.84
C THR A 397 31.55 -15.89 -14.08
N TRP A 398 31.73 -15.25 -15.24
CA TRP A 398 31.91 -15.93 -16.51
C TRP A 398 33.36 -16.41 -16.69
N SER A 399 33.52 -17.58 -17.31
CA SER A 399 34.81 -18.22 -17.60
C SER A 399 34.92 -18.68 -19.05
N ASP A 400 34.04 -18.15 -19.90
CA ASP A 400 33.93 -18.53 -21.30
C ASP A 400 35.07 -17.95 -22.14
N PRO A 401 35.66 -18.70 -23.10
CA PRO A 401 36.79 -18.22 -23.91
C PRO A 401 36.43 -17.08 -24.87
N ALA A 402 35.15 -16.87 -25.19
CA ALA A 402 34.70 -15.86 -26.15
C ALA A 402 33.55 -14.99 -25.57
N PRO A 403 33.85 -14.11 -24.59
CA PRO A 403 32.85 -13.23 -24.00
C PRO A 403 32.35 -12.21 -25.04
N LEU A 404 31.05 -11.93 -25.02
CA LEU A 404 30.39 -10.93 -25.88
C LEU A 404 30.04 -9.66 -25.09
N TRP A 405 29.34 -9.80 -23.97
CA TRP A 405 28.77 -8.69 -23.22
C TRP A 405 28.83 -8.94 -21.72
N ALA A 406 29.45 -8.04 -20.96
CA ALA A 406 29.65 -8.17 -19.51
C ALA A 406 30.24 -9.52 -19.05
N GLY A 407 31.07 -10.14 -19.91
CA GLY A 407 31.66 -11.46 -19.66
C GLY A 407 30.82 -12.63 -20.20
N ALA A 408 29.53 -12.44 -20.46
CA ALA A 408 28.66 -13.48 -21.01
C ALA A 408 28.91 -13.73 -22.50
N PRO A 409 28.98 -14.99 -22.97
CA PRO A 409 29.10 -15.31 -24.38
C PRO A 409 27.77 -15.11 -25.14
N LEU A 410 27.81 -15.09 -26.47
CA LEU A 410 26.59 -15.03 -27.31
C LEU A 410 25.61 -16.17 -26.97
N GLN A 411 26.16 -17.33 -26.58
CA GLN A 411 25.40 -18.50 -26.18
C GLN A 411 24.41 -18.21 -25.05
N ASN A 412 24.74 -17.32 -24.09
CA ASN A 412 23.86 -16.96 -22.99
C ASN A 412 22.54 -16.36 -23.50
N PHE A 413 22.65 -15.33 -24.34
CA PHE A 413 21.48 -14.60 -24.87
C PHE A 413 20.61 -15.49 -25.77
N VAL A 414 21.24 -16.39 -26.54
CA VAL A 414 20.51 -17.39 -27.34
C VAL A 414 19.81 -18.41 -26.43
N GLY A 415 20.46 -18.83 -25.35
CA GLY A 415 19.89 -19.70 -24.31
C GLY A 415 18.66 -19.08 -23.67
N TRP A 416 18.75 -17.83 -23.21
CA TRP A 416 17.63 -17.07 -22.66
C TRP A 416 16.47 -16.93 -23.65
N TRP A 417 16.77 -16.62 -24.91
CA TRP A 417 15.76 -16.55 -25.97
C TRP A 417 15.07 -17.90 -26.18
N ALA A 418 15.83 -19.00 -26.30
CA ALA A 418 15.30 -20.33 -26.57
C ALA A 418 14.48 -20.87 -25.39
N VAL A 419 15.03 -20.84 -24.17
CA VAL A 419 14.34 -21.28 -22.96
C VAL A 419 13.08 -20.44 -22.72
N GLY A 420 13.20 -19.11 -22.79
CA GLY A 420 12.07 -18.20 -22.62
C GLY A 420 10.96 -18.45 -23.66
N SER A 421 11.33 -18.74 -24.91
CA SER A 421 10.38 -19.11 -25.97
C SER A 421 9.68 -20.43 -25.66
N LEU A 422 10.40 -21.45 -25.22
CA LEU A 422 9.82 -22.76 -24.88
C LEU A 422 8.88 -22.67 -23.68
N LEU A 423 9.27 -21.96 -22.63
CA LEU A 423 8.41 -21.75 -21.47
C LEU A 423 7.17 -20.94 -21.82
N SER A 424 7.30 -19.89 -22.64
CA SER A 424 6.15 -19.13 -23.15
C SER A 424 5.22 -20.02 -23.99
N LEU A 425 5.78 -20.90 -24.84
CA LEU A 425 4.98 -21.87 -25.58
C LEU A 425 4.22 -22.82 -24.64
N ALA A 426 4.86 -23.33 -23.58
CA ALA A 426 4.20 -24.18 -22.59
C ALA A 426 3.08 -23.43 -21.84
N VAL A 427 3.36 -22.23 -21.33
CA VAL A 427 2.37 -21.36 -20.67
C VAL A 427 1.16 -21.14 -21.57
N THR A 428 1.41 -20.82 -22.84
CA THR A 428 0.36 -20.51 -23.80
C THR A 428 -0.45 -21.73 -24.25
N ARG A 429 0.12 -22.94 -24.18
CA ARG A 429 -0.57 -24.21 -24.47
C ARG A 429 -1.45 -24.66 -23.30
N ILE A 430 -0.94 -24.54 -22.07
CA ILE A 430 -1.64 -24.95 -20.84
C ILE A 430 -2.75 -23.94 -20.48
N ALA A 431 -2.49 -22.65 -20.72
CA ALA A 431 -3.33 -21.53 -20.32
C ALA A 431 -3.44 -20.49 -21.45
N PRO A 432 -4.16 -20.81 -22.55
CA PRO A 432 -4.33 -19.90 -23.68
C PRO A 432 -5.03 -18.58 -23.32
N GLU A 433 -5.75 -18.52 -22.20
CA GLU A 433 -6.42 -17.32 -21.70
C GLU A 433 -5.43 -16.22 -21.29
N LEU A 434 -4.20 -16.59 -20.91
CA LEU A 434 -3.14 -15.64 -20.52
C LEU A 434 -2.63 -14.80 -21.69
N ARG A 435 -2.93 -15.20 -22.94
CA ARG A 435 -2.62 -14.43 -24.15
C ARG A 435 -3.55 -13.23 -24.35
N ARG A 436 -4.72 -13.23 -23.68
CA ARG A 436 -5.75 -12.21 -23.88
C ARG A 436 -5.45 -10.97 -23.01
N PRO A 437 -5.61 -9.75 -23.53
CA PRO A 437 -5.39 -8.53 -22.75
C PRO A 437 -6.34 -8.44 -21.54
N ALA A 438 -5.89 -7.80 -20.45
CA ALA A 438 -6.69 -7.64 -19.23
C ALA A 438 -7.75 -6.54 -19.37
N GLY A 439 -8.74 -6.71 -20.26
CA GLY A 439 -9.85 -5.75 -20.39
C GLY A 439 -9.38 -4.29 -20.48
N SER A 440 -9.88 -3.39 -19.62
CA SER A 440 -9.44 -2.00 -19.47
C SER A 440 -8.42 -1.75 -18.34
N GLY A 441 -8.09 -2.77 -17.54
CA GLY A 441 -7.20 -2.65 -16.39
C GLY A 441 -5.72 -2.83 -16.73
N PRO A 442 -4.83 -2.65 -15.72
CA PRO A 442 -3.42 -3.01 -15.84
C PRO A 442 -3.25 -4.53 -15.94
N ASP A 443 -2.12 -4.97 -16.49
CA ASP A 443 -1.72 -6.36 -16.52
C ASP A 443 -0.25 -6.56 -16.12
N LEU A 444 0.19 -7.82 -16.10
CA LEU A 444 1.54 -8.16 -15.65
C LEU A 444 2.64 -7.65 -16.58
N SER A 445 2.33 -7.13 -17.78
CA SER A 445 3.36 -6.51 -18.64
C SER A 445 3.99 -5.28 -17.97
N LEU A 446 3.32 -4.69 -16.97
CA LEU A 446 3.88 -3.63 -16.14
C LEU A 446 5.21 -4.03 -15.49
N ALA A 447 5.43 -5.31 -15.17
CA ALA A 447 6.70 -5.79 -14.61
C ALA A 447 7.87 -5.52 -15.57
N TYR A 448 7.67 -5.72 -16.88
CA TYR A 448 8.69 -5.41 -17.88
C TYR A 448 8.98 -3.89 -17.96
N LEU A 449 7.94 -3.07 -17.85
CA LEU A 449 8.09 -1.60 -17.82
C LEU A 449 8.80 -1.13 -16.54
N THR A 450 8.59 -1.80 -15.41
CA THR A 450 9.33 -1.54 -14.19
C THR A 450 10.83 -1.82 -14.41
N GLU A 451 11.19 -2.97 -14.99
CA GLU A 451 12.61 -3.27 -15.26
C GLU A 451 13.23 -2.35 -16.30
N LEU A 452 12.46 -1.95 -17.32
CA LEU A 452 12.90 -0.98 -18.32
C LEU A 452 13.36 0.35 -17.69
N PHE A 453 12.79 0.74 -16.55
CA PHE A 453 13.22 1.92 -15.80
C PHE A 453 14.35 1.60 -14.81
N PHE A 454 14.18 0.58 -13.97
CA PHE A 454 15.08 0.31 -12.86
C PHE A 454 16.42 -0.31 -13.25
N LEU A 455 16.49 -1.17 -14.28
CA LEU A 455 17.77 -1.77 -14.69
C LEU A 455 18.72 -0.72 -15.29
N PRO A 456 18.34 0.07 -16.32
CA PRO A 456 19.20 1.14 -16.81
C PRO A 456 19.51 2.18 -15.74
N GLY A 457 18.51 2.56 -14.92
CA GLY A 457 18.69 3.50 -13.82
C GLY A 457 19.70 3.01 -12.78
N GLY A 458 19.61 1.73 -12.37
CA GLY A 458 20.54 1.10 -11.46
C GLY A 458 21.96 1.05 -12.02
N LEU A 459 22.12 0.70 -13.30
CA LEU A 459 23.42 0.70 -13.98
C LEU A 459 24.03 2.11 -14.06
N LEU A 460 23.22 3.15 -14.29
CA LEU A 460 23.69 4.54 -14.23
C LEU A 460 24.19 4.92 -12.83
N LEU A 461 23.45 4.55 -11.78
CA LEU A 461 23.85 4.81 -10.39
C LEU A 461 25.12 4.06 -9.98
N LEU A 462 25.36 2.88 -10.58
CA LEU A 462 26.59 2.11 -10.41
C LEU A 462 27.75 2.60 -11.29
N GLY A 463 27.61 3.73 -11.98
CA GLY A 463 28.67 4.31 -12.80
C GLY A 463 28.93 3.58 -14.12
N GLN A 464 27.95 2.84 -14.65
CA GLN A 464 28.05 2.09 -15.91
C GLN A 464 27.14 2.66 -17.02
N PRO A 465 27.40 3.90 -17.50
CA PRO A 465 26.49 4.57 -18.45
C PRO A 465 26.39 3.87 -19.80
N GLY A 466 27.47 3.24 -20.29
CA GLY A 466 27.45 2.46 -21.52
C GLY A 466 26.54 1.23 -21.41
N ALA A 467 26.65 0.49 -20.31
CA ALA A 467 25.79 -0.66 -20.03
C ALA A 467 24.32 -0.24 -19.88
N ALA A 468 24.06 0.88 -19.20
CA ALA A 468 22.72 1.43 -19.06
C ALA A 468 22.10 1.81 -20.42
N ALA A 469 22.86 2.48 -21.30
CA ALA A 469 22.39 2.87 -22.62
C ALA A 469 22.06 1.64 -23.50
N VAL A 470 22.94 0.65 -23.55
CA VAL A 470 22.72 -0.60 -24.29
C VAL A 470 21.49 -1.34 -23.76
N THR A 471 21.37 -1.45 -22.43
CA THR A 471 20.20 -2.08 -21.78
C THR A 471 18.91 -1.39 -22.16
N LEU A 472 18.87 -0.05 -22.02
CA LEU A 472 17.69 0.73 -22.35
C LEU A 472 17.30 0.56 -23.83
N LEU A 473 18.28 0.64 -24.74
CA LEU A 473 18.03 0.48 -26.18
C LEU A 473 17.54 -0.93 -26.52
N ALA A 474 18.16 -1.98 -25.98
CA ALA A 474 17.76 -3.36 -26.22
C ALA A 474 16.33 -3.62 -25.72
N MET A 475 16.03 -3.22 -24.48
CA MET A 475 14.70 -3.41 -23.90
C MET A 475 13.63 -2.56 -24.58
N LEU A 476 13.94 -1.32 -24.99
CA LEU A 476 13.04 -0.47 -25.79
C LEU A 476 12.78 -1.04 -27.18
N ALA A 477 13.80 -1.57 -27.85
CA ALA A 477 13.65 -2.17 -29.17
C ALA A 477 12.75 -3.41 -29.11
N ALA A 478 12.96 -4.29 -28.12
CA ALA A 478 12.11 -5.47 -27.91
C ALA A 478 10.66 -5.07 -27.56
N LEU A 479 10.48 -4.04 -26.71
CA LEU A 479 9.15 -3.50 -26.38
C LEU A 479 8.46 -2.88 -27.60
N ALA A 480 9.18 -2.10 -28.41
CA ALA A 480 8.65 -1.47 -29.61
C ALA A 480 8.24 -2.52 -30.63
N LEU A 481 9.04 -3.57 -30.81
CA LEU A 481 8.70 -4.70 -31.68
C LEU A 481 7.47 -5.44 -31.15
N ALA A 482 7.40 -5.71 -29.85
CA ALA A 482 6.22 -6.31 -29.22
C ALA A 482 4.96 -5.48 -29.52
N ARG A 483 4.97 -4.18 -29.20
CA ARG A 483 3.82 -3.29 -29.44
C ARG A 483 3.42 -3.19 -30.91
N ARG A 484 4.39 -3.17 -31.84
CA ARG A 484 4.10 -3.15 -33.30
C ARG A 484 3.44 -4.44 -33.76
N LEU A 485 3.90 -5.58 -33.27
CA LEU A 485 3.42 -6.90 -33.66
C LEU A 485 2.16 -7.33 -32.92
N THR A 486 1.85 -6.68 -31.81
CA THR A 486 0.66 -6.88 -31.00
C THR A 486 -0.05 -5.54 -30.78
N PRO A 487 -0.60 -4.91 -31.83
CA PRO A 487 -1.25 -3.60 -31.71
C PRO A 487 -2.44 -3.67 -30.76
N ASP A 488 -2.51 -2.78 -29.77
CA ASP A 488 -3.68 -2.65 -28.90
C ASP A 488 -4.92 -2.38 -29.75
N ALA A 489 -5.91 -3.29 -29.64
CA ALA A 489 -7.25 -3.07 -30.18
C ALA A 489 -7.90 -1.78 -29.61
N ARG A 490 -7.29 -1.16 -28.59
CA ARG A 490 -7.68 0.12 -27.98
C ARG A 490 -7.40 1.35 -28.85
N LEU A 491 -6.60 1.25 -29.92
CA LEU A 491 -6.24 2.40 -30.79
C LEU A 491 -6.91 2.37 -32.18
N GLY A 492 -7.81 1.41 -32.45
CA GLY A 492 -8.48 1.26 -33.76
C GLY A 492 -9.88 1.84 -33.86
N GLY A 493 -10.30 2.68 -32.91
CA GLY A 493 -11.64 3.27 -32.86
C GLY A 493 -11.61 4.75 -32.46
N ALA A 494 -10.75 5.53 -33.10
CA ALA A 494 -10.80 6.99 -33.10
C ALA A 494 -11.45 7.47 -34.40
#